data_AF-A0A1Z9M028-F1
#
_entry.id   AF-A0A1Z9M028-F1
#
_cell.length_a   1.000
_cell.length_b   1.000
_cell.length_c   1.000
_cell.angle_alpha   90.00
_cell.angle_beta   90.00
_cell.angle_gamma   90.00
#
_symmetry.space_group_name_H-M   'P 1'
#
loop_
_entity.id
_entity.type
_entity.pdbx_description
1 polymer ?
#
loop_
_entity_poly.entity_id
_entity_poly.type
_entity_poly.pdbx_seq_one_letter_code
_entity_poly.pdbx_strand_id
1 'polypeptide(L)'
;MARTRIRPRRRRENPIRKTTGKGGNYRKTKSGAGMTRKGVAAYRRANPGSKLKTAVTGKVKAGSKAAKRRKSYCARSAGQLKRSSAKTRNDPNSRIRQARRRWKC
;
A
#
# COMPACT_ATOMS: atom_id res chain seq x y z
N MET A 1 -18.90 -27.22 25.20
CA MET A 1 -17.43 -27.05 25.20
C MET A 1 -17.01 -25.97 24.21
N ALA A 2 -16.81 -24.73 24.67
CA ALA A 2 -16.42 -23.62 23.81
C ALA A 2 -14.94 -23.73 23.44
N ARG A 3 -14.63 -24.20 22.23
CA ARG A 3 -13.27 -24.11 21.67
C ARG A 3 -12.90 -22.64 21.51
N THR A 4 -12.15 -22.10 22.46
CA THR A 4 -11.44 -20.83 22.32
C THR A 4 -10.50 -20.97 21.13
N ARG A 5 -10.94 -20.49 19.95
CA ARG A 5 -10.09 -20.37 18.77
C ARG A 5 -9.08 -19.27 19.04
N ILE A 6 -8.01 -19.58 19.77
CA ILE A 6 -6.82 -18.74 19.83
C ILE A 6 -6.33 -18.62 18.39
N ARG A 7 -6.62 -17.48 17.75
CA ARG A 7 -6.16 -17.22 16.39
C ARG A 7 -4.64 -17.31 16.42
N PRO A 8 -4.00 -18.13 15.58
CA PRO A 8 -2.54 -18.22 15.57
C PRO A 8 -1.99 -16.80 15.39
N ARG A 9 -1.03 -16.43 16.26
CA ARG A 9 -0.34 -15.13 16.17
C ARG A 9 0.14 -14.98 14.72
N ARG A 10 -0.26 -13.91 14.03
CA ARG A 10 0.21 -13.66 12.66
C ARG A 10 1.73 -13.66 12.67
N ARG A 11 2.36 -14.52 11.85
CA ARG A 11 3.80 -14.45 11.61
C ARG A 11 4.15 -13.03 11.18
N ARG A 12 5.18 -12.45 11.80
CA ARG A 12 5.66 -11.10 11.46
C ARG A 12 6.11 -11.11 10.00
N GLU A 13 5.76 -10.06 9.26
CA GLU A 13 6.17 -9.94 7.87
C GLU A 13 7.67 -9.63 7.79
N ASN A 14 8.39 -10.33 6.92
CA ASN A 14 9.80 -10.09 6.62
C ASN A 14 9.92 -8.86 5.71
N PRO A 15 10.45 -7.73 6.21
CA PRO A 15 10.59 -6.53 5.40
C PRO A 15 11.67 -6.72 4.33
N ILE A 16 11.43 -6.21 3.13
CA ILE A 16 12.44 -6.14 2.07
C ILE A 16 13.17 -4.80 2.10
N ARG A 17 14.46 -4.80 1.77
CA ARG A 17 15.27 -3.57 1.71
C ARG A 17 14.64 -2.53 0.80
N LYS A 18 14.54 -1.29 1.30
CA LYS A 18 14.01 -0.14 0.57
C LYS A 18 15.03 0.40 -0.43
N THR A 19 15.06 -0.18 -1.62
CA THR A 19 15.88 0.30 -2.73
C THR A 19 15.06 1.12 -3.73
N THR A 20 15.58 2.27 -4.14
CA THR A 20 14.99 3.16 -5.17
C THR A 20 16.02 3.43 -6.26
N GLY A 21 15.60 3.49 -7.53
CA GLY A 21 16.52 3.64 -8.68
C GLY A 21 16.21 2.64 -9.80
N LYS A 22 17.10 2.52 -10.79
CA LYS A 22 17.00 1.51 -11.85
C LYS A 22 16.95 0.12 -11.20
N GLY A 23 15.86 -0.61 -11.42
CA GLY A 23 15.67 -1.94 -10.81
C GLY A 23 15.43 -1.98 -9.30
N GLY A 24 15.05 -0.87 -8.66
CA GLY A 24 14.73 -0.82 -7.23
C GLY A 24 13.42 -1.52 -6.83
N ASN A 25 13.31 -1.90 -5.56
CA ASN A 25 12.10 -2.52 -4.99
C ASN A 25 10.96 -1.51 -4.77
N TYR A 26 11.28 -0.23 -4.63
CA TYR A 26 10.32 0.84 -4.40
C TYR A 26 10.44 1.94 -5.45
N ARG A 27 9.30 2.55 -5.76
CA ARG A 27 9.24 3.74 -6.62
C ARG A 27 9.73 4.96 -5.85
N LYS A 28 10.39 5.87 -6.57
CA LYS A 28 10.60 7.25 -6.11
C LYS A 28 9.24 7.90 -5.83
N THR A 29 9.20 8.86 -4.91
CA THR A 29 7.97 9.59 -4.58
C THR A 29 7.39 10.29 -5.81
N LYS A 30 8.24 10.91 -6.64
CA LYS A 30 7.87 11.54 -7.92
C LYS A 30 7.14 10.59 -8.89
N SER A 31 7.40 9.29 -8.81
CA SER A 31 6.79 8.26 -9.69
C SER A 31 5.54 7.59 -9.08
N GLY A 32 4.87 8.25 -8.12
CA GLY A 32 3.62 7.77 -7.51
C GLY A 32 3.80 6.84 -6.30
N ALA A 33 5.01 6.76 -5.74
CA ALA A 33 5.36 5.99 -4.55
C ALA A 33 4.96 4.48 -4.59
N GLY A 34 5.21 3.76 -3.50
CA GLY A 34 4.88 2.33 -3.34
C GLY A 34 5.90 1.35 -3.97
N MET A 35 5.64 0.04 -3.83
CA MET A 35 6.53 -1.03 -4.34
C MET A 35 6.44 -1.20 -5.85
N THR A 36 7.57 -1.45 -6.51
CA THR A 36 7.64 -1.84 -7.92
C THR A 36 7.13 -3.27 -8.11
N ARG A 37 6.95 -3.72 -9.36
CA ARG A 37 6.62 -5.14 -9.64
C ARG A 37 7.68 -6.08 -9.03
N LYS A 38 8.95 -5.74 -9.19
CA LYS A 38 10.09 -6.44 -8.57
C LYS A 38 9.99 -6.46 -7.05
N GLY A 39 9.72 -5.31 -6.42
CA GLY A 39 9.55 -5.24 -4.97
C GLY A 39 8.39 -6.09 -4.46
N VAL A 40 7.25 -6.09 -5.16
CA VAL A 40 6.10 -6.94 -4.80
C VAL A 40 6.47 -8.43 -4.92
N ALA A 41 7.17 -8.83 -5.97
CA ALA A 41 7.62 -10.21 -6.14
C ALA A 41 8.63 -10.62 -5.06
N ALA A 42 9.64 -9.79 -4.79
CA ALA A 42 10.62 -10.01 -3.73
C ALA A 42 9.94 -10.13 -2.35
N TYR A 43 8.99 -9.24 -2.07
CA TYR A 43 8.25 -9.25 -0.81
C TYR A 43 7.39 -10.51 -0.67
N ARG A 44 6.71 -10.96 -1.73
CA ARG A 44 5.93 -12.21 -1.71
C ARG A 44 6.80 -13.44 -1.53
N ARG A 45 8.01 -13.46 -2.11
CA ARG A 45 8.98 -14.55 -1.90
C ARG A 45 9.44 -14.61 -0.44
N ALA A 46 9.73 -13.46 0.15
CA ALA A 46 10.12 -13.36 1.56
C ALA A 46 8.95 -13.61 2.54
N ASN A 47 7.71 -13.53 2.05
CA ASN A 47 6.48 -13.67 2.84
C ASN A 47 5.47 -14.61 2.15
N PRO A 48 5.69 -15.94 2.18
CA PRO A 48 4.73 -16.91 1.67
C PRO A 48 3.34 -16.71 2.31
N GLY A 49 2.29 -16.72 1.49
CA GLY A 49 0.92 -16.48 1.97
C GLY A 49 0.55 -15.01 2.23
N SER A 50 1.42 -14.05 1.86
CA SER A 50 1.12 -12.62 2.03
C SER A 50 -0.18 -12.18 1.37
N LYS A 51 -0.96 -11.37 2.10
CA LYS A 51 -2.19 -10.73 1.61
C LYS A 51 -1.92 -9.40 0.90
N LEU A 52 -0.67 -9.09 0.55
CA LEU A 52 -0.29 -7.82 -0.09
C LEU A 52 -1.09 -7.58 -1.37
N LYS A 53 -1.82 -6.46 -1.39
CA LYS A 53 -2.56 -5.97 -2.56
C LYS A 53 -1.91 -4.70 -3.10
N THR A 54 -1.78 -4.64 -4.42
CA THR A 54 -1.20 -3.50 -5.14
C THR A 54 -2.27 -2.47 -5.52
N ALA A 55 -1.78 -1.28 -5.89
CA ALA A 55 -2.61 -0.18 -6.35
C ALA A 55 -3.50 -0.59 -7.53
N VAL A 56 -4.76 -0.16 -7.46
CA VAL A 56 -5.73 -0.40 -8.53
C VAL A 56 -5.53 0.67 -9.61
N THR A 57 -4.67 0.36 -10.58
CA THR A 57 -4.41 1.19 -11.75
C THR A 57 -5.42 0.86 -12.84
N GLY A 58 -6.30 1.81 -13.20
CA GLY A 58 -7.27 1.64 -14.29
C GLY A 58 -8.70 2.08 -13.96
N LYS A 59 -9.59 1.98 -14.95
CA LYS A 59 -11.05 2.11 -14.77
C LYS A 59 -11.56 0.88 -14.04
N VAL A 60 -12.35 1.07 -12.98
CA VAL A 60 -12.91 -0.03 -12.17
C VAL A 60 -14.41 -0.07 -12.37
N LYS A 61 -14.99 -1.26 -12.53
CA LYS A 61 -16.44 -1.42 -12.50
C LYS A 61 -16.98 -1.02 -11.13
N ALA A 62 -18.04 -0.22 -11.10
CA ALA A 62 -18.72 0.15 -9.87
C ALA A 62 -19.16 -1.11 -9.09
N GLY A 63 -19.14 -1.05 -7.76
CA GLY A 63 -19.48 -2.18 -6.89
C GLY A 63 -18.43 -3.32 -6.81
N SER A 64 -17.46 -3.38 -7.74
CA SER A 64 -16.46 -4.45 -7.77
C SER A 64 -15.57 -4.52 -6.53
N LYS A 65 -14.94 -5.69 -6.29
CA LYS A 65 -13.91 -5.86 -5.24
C LYS A 65 -12.77 -4.84 -5.40
N ALA A 66 -12.42 -4.45 -6.62
CA ALA A 66 -11.40 -3.44 -6.89
C ALA A 66 -11.86 -2.02 -6.47
N ALA A 67 -13.11 -1.66 -6.77
CA ALA A 67 -13.70 -0.39 -6.34
C ALA A 67 -13.77 -0.29 -4.81
N LYS A 68 -14.24 -1.35 -4.13
CA LYS A 68 -14.26 -1.42 -2.65
C LYS A 68 -12.87 -1.26 -2.03
N ARG A 69 -11.84 -1.90 -2.62
CA ARG A 69 -10.44 -1.73 -2.18
C ARG A 69 -9.95 -0.31 -2.37
N ARG A 70 -10.25 0.33 -3.52
CA ARG A 70 -9.90 1.74 -3.78
C ARG A 70 -10.54 2.65 -2.73
N LYS A 71 -11.87 2.57 -2.53
CA LYS A 71 -12.61 3.35 -1.52
C LYS A 71 -11.98 3.20 -0.13
N SER A 72 -11.72 1.96 0.27
CA SER A 72 -11.09 1.65 1.56
C SER A 72 -9.68 2.24 1.71
N TYR A 73 -8.85 2.16 0.67
CA TYR A 73 -7.52 2.78 0.68
C TYR A 73 -7.60 4.31 0.77
N CYS A 74 -8.46 4.94 -0.05
CA CYS A 74 -8.59 6.39 -0.08
C CYS A 74 -9.04 6.97 1.26
N ALA A 75 -9.98 6.31 1.94
CA ALA A 75 -10.45 6.69 3.27
C ALA A 75 -9.33 6.60 4.32
N ARG A 76 -8.64 5.44 4.39
CA ARG A 76 -7.51 5.28 5.32
C ARG A 76 -6.40 6.29 5.06
N SER A 77 -6.04 6.48 3.79
CA SER A 77 -4.96 7.40 3.41
C SER A 77 -5.31 8.86 3.69
N ALA A 78 -6.60 9.24 3.59
CA ALA A 78 -7.04 10.57 4.00
C ALA A 78 -6.86 10.79 5.50
N GLY A 79 -7.22 9.79 6.32
CA GLY A 79 -6.97 9.83 7.77
C GLY A 79 -5.49 9.98 8.11
N GLN A 80 -4.61 9.25 7.42
CA GLN A 80 -3.16 9.37 7.57
C GLN A 80 -2.66 10.78 7.20
N LEU A 81 -3.17 11.36 6.11
CA LEU A 81 -2.81 12.72 5.70
C LEU A 81 -3.28 13.78 6.72
N LYS A 82 -4.47 13.61 7.31
CA LYS A 82 -4.98 14.50 8.37
C LYS A 82 -4.07 14.49 9.61
N ARG A 83 -3.64 13.30 10.05
CA ARG A 83 -2.72 13.12 11.20
C ARG A 83 -1.26 13.44 10.90
N SER A 84 -0.91 13.69 9.64
CA SER A 84 0.45 14.07 9.26
C SER A 84 0.74 15.52 9.64
N SER A 85 2.03 15.86 9.75
CA SER A 85 2.49 17.23 10.01
C SER A 85 1.95 18.23 8.98
N ALA A 86 1.85 19.51 9.38
CA ALA A 86 1.42 20.59 8.48
C ALA A 86 2.25 20.62 7.19
N LYS A 87 3.59 20.44 7.28
CA LYS A 87 4.49 20.32 6.12
C LYS A 87 4.06 19.21 5.15
N THR A 88 3.79 18.01 5.65
CA THR A 88 3.37 16.88 4.81
C THR A 88 1.99 17.10 4.21
N ARG A 89 1.09 17.73 4.97
CA ARG A 89 -0.26 18.04 4.53
C ARG A 89 -0.24 19.07 3.41
N ASN A 90 0.60 20.09 3.52
CA ASN A 90 0.65 21.21 2.57
C ASN A 90 1.54 20.92 1.36
N ASP A 91 2.48 19.97 1.45
CA ASP A 91 3.33 19.59 0.31
C ASP A 91 2.55 18.77 -0.76
N PRO A 92 2.34 19.31 -1.98
CA PRO A 92 1.64 18.62 -3.06
C PRO A 92 2.41 17.42 -3.60
N ASN A 93 3.72 17.35 -3.35
CA ASN A 93 4.61 16.26 -3.74
C ASN A 93 4.92 15.29 -2.59
N SER A 94 4.21 15.43 -1.47
CA SER A 94 4.36 14.51 -0.35
C SER A 94 4.11 13.06 -0.76
N ARG A 95 4.83 12.14 -0.11
CA ARG A 95 4.75 10.70 -0.40
C ARG A 95 3.33 10.15 -0.31
N ILE A 96 2.53 10.66 0.63
CA ILE A 96 1.13 10.24 0.83
C ILE A 96 0.26 10.71 -0.35
N ARG A 97 0.37 11.98 -0.79
CA ARG A 97 -0.39 12.49 -1.93
C ARG A 97 -0.02 11.79 -3.23
N GLN A 98 1.26 11.51 -3.45
CA GLN A 98 1.70 10.77 -4.63
C GLN A 98 1.15 9.33 -4.66
N ALA A 99 1.09 8.66 -3.50
CA ALA A 99 0.45 7.36 -3.41
C ALA A 99 -1.06 7.45 -3.67
N ARG A 100 -1.74 8.46 -3.14
CA ARG A 100 -3.18 8.72 -3.38
C ARG A 100 -3.49 8.91 -4.87
N ARG A 101 -2.72 9.75 -5.58
CA ARG A 101 -2.86 9.95 -7.03
C ARG A 101 -2.73 8.63 -7.78
N ARG A 102 -1.77 7.78 -7.41
CA ARG A 102 -1.58 6.45 -8.02
C ARG A 102 -2.78 5.52 -7.79
N TRP A 103 -3.42 5.60 -6.63
CA TRP A 103 -4.63 4.83 -6.31
C TRP A 103 -5.91 5.43 -6.90
N LYS A 104 -5.83 6.59 -7.56
CA LYS A 104 -6.97 7.39 -8.03
C LYS A 104 -7.92 7.73 -6.89
N CYS A 105 -7.31 8.19 -5.80
CA CYS A 105 -7.92 9.00 -4.75
C CYS A 105 -7.53 10.48 -4.98
#